data_AF-A0A162IS85-F1
#
_entry.id   AF-A0A162IS85-F1
#
_cell.length_a   1.000
_cell.length_b   1.000
_cell.length_c   1.000
_cell.angle_alpha   90.00
_cell.angle_beta   90.00
_cell.angle_gamma   90.00
#
_symmetry.space_group_name_H-M   'P 1'
#
loop_
_entity.id
_entity.type
_entity.pdbx_description
1 polymer ?
#
loop_
_entity_poly.entity_id
_entity_poly.type
_entity_poly.pdbx_seq_one_letter_code
_entity_poly.pdbx_strand_id
1 'polypeptide(L)'
;MKKIVSLLLVTLLLFSCVSSDIRNSNTASGNNNHIAALSYLEKHLYKQAEKLDPEVLTNYQLAWNKGREYYDSIIRQNLANSRDMLNYKENYYELYKSYFSLPQATKEKLPLIVAHKNELENSRKSLVSSYVEYGDQLPSAGYQNRLHKYLIYKKAGDYALPTDIAVFQKLQQANVGLEKNIKVDILNAFDFYFKNSIQSKLENILLKEKFFSISHSGNYHLLFQVRIDNYQFLQSQPSFSSTTEYKLIKEPYDKVENGRIMKAYKEIRVPYQKLVYGKKSRLSYLCSYTLYDKEQNIVFQRSLPCHIEDSKTWHQYISLDFTHFIDLPKNEPEPNSLSQEELIEKSFSPVITSLKRDIEALKKY
;
A
#
# COMPACT_ATOMS: atom_id res chain seq x y z
N MET A 1 15.44 -26.70 -34.85
CA MET A 1 14.10 -26.06 -34.83
C MET A 1 13.67 -25.53 -33.46
N LYS A 2 13.57 -26.34 -32.39
CA LYS A 2 13.13 -25.85 -31.05
C LYS A 2 13.98 -24.70 -30.48
N LYS A 3 15.31 -24.69 -30.70
CA LYS A 3 16.21 -23.59 -30.28
C LYS A 3 15.98 -22.28 -31.05
N ILE A 4 15.63 -22.36 -32.34
CA ILE A 4 15.36 -21.18 -33.18
C ILE A 4 14.01 -20.56 -32.84
N VAL A 5 12.99 -21.39 -32.59
CA VAL A 5 11.65 -20.94 -32.16
C VAL A 5 11.71 -20.29 -30.77
N SER A 6 12.49 -20.86 -29.84
CA SER A 6 12.73 -20.25 -28.52
C SER A 6 13.46 -18.90 -28.63
N LEU A 7 14.48 -18.81 -29.50
CA LEU A 7 15.20 -17.54 -29.74
C LEU A 7 14.29 -16.46 -30.35
N LEU A 8 13.43 -16.84 -31.30
CA LEU A 8 12.42 -15.97 -31.93
C LEU A 8 11.36 -15.49 -30.94
N LEU A 9 10.93 -16.34 -30.01
CA LEU A 9 9.96 -15.97 -28.99
C LEU A 9 10.57 -14.99 -27.98
N VAL A 10 11.83 -15.20 -27.59
CA VAL A 10 12.55 -14.30 -26.68
C VAL A 10 12.83 -12.96 -27.35
N THR A 11 13.22 -12.92 -28.63
CA THR A 11 13.38 -11.65 -29.34
C THR A 11 12.03 -10.93 -29.50
N LEU A 12 10.94 -11.62 -29.85
CA LEU A 12 9.60 -11.00 -29.91
C LEU A 12 9.17 -10.42 -28.55
N LEU A 13 9.40 -11.14 -27.46
CA LEU A 13 9.08 -10.64 -26.11
C LEU A 13 9.94 -9.41 -25.76
N LEU A 14 11.22 -9.40 -26.13
CA LEU A 14 12.11 -8.25 -25.90
C LEU A 14 11.71 -7.03 -26.75
N PHE A 15 11.35 -7.21 -28.02
CA PHE A 15 10.83 -6.15 -28.89
C PHE A 15 9.45 -5.63 -28.43
N SER A 16 8.61 -6.50 -27.88
CA SER A 16 7.30 -6.11 -27.31
C SER A 16 7.45 -5.23 -26.06
N CYS A 17 8.49 -5.47 -25.26
CA CYS A 17 8.81 -4.64 -24.10
C CYS A 17 9.31 -3.25 -24.53
N VAL A 18 10.25 -3.17 -25.48
CA VAL A 18 10.79 -1.90 -25.97
C VAL A 18 9.71 -1.00 -26.58
N SER A 19 8.87 -1.55 -27.47
CA SER A 19 7.78 -0.80 -28.10
C SER A 19 6.73 -0.31 -27.10
N SER A 20 6.40 -1.13 -26.08
CA SER A 20 5.52 -0.72 -24.98
C SER A 20 6.12 0.44 -24.17
N ASP A 21 7.41 0.36 -23.84
CA ASP A 21 8.10 1.41 -23.09
C ASP A 21 8.18 2.72 -23.88
N ILE A 22 8.43 2.66 -25.19
CA ILE A 22 8.41 3.83 -26.08
C ILE A 22 7.02 4.47 -26.09
N ARG A 23 5.95 3.67 -26.24
CA ARG A 23 4.57 4.18 -26.19
C ARG A 23 4.26 4.83 -24.85
N ASN A 24 4.64 4.21 -23.75
CA ASN A 24 4.44 4.74 -22.41
C ASN A 24 5.23 6.04 -22.21
N SER A 25 6.47 6.10 -22.70
CA SER A 25 7.31 7.29 -22.69
C SER A 25 6.66 8.44 -23.46
N ASN A 26 6.20 8.19 -24.68
CA ASN A 26 5.51 9.19 -25.50
C ASN A 26 4.21 9.68 -24.86
N THR A 27 3.44 8.77 -24.26
CA THR A 27 2.22 9.14 -23.53
C THR A 27 2.53 10.02 -22.32
N ALA A 28 3.55 9.67 -21.52
CA ALA A 28 3.97 10.47 -20.37
C ALA A 28 4.50 11.85 -20.80
N SER A 29 5.30 11.91 -21.86
CA SER A 29 5.84 13.16 -22.43
C SER A 29 4.72 14.05 -23.00
N GLY A 30 3.71 13.47 -23.65
CA GLY A 30 2.52 14.18 -24.13
C GLY A 30 1.68 14.79 -23.00
N ASN A 31 1.79 14.27 -21.78
CA ASN A 31 1.15 14.78 -20.57
C ASN A 31 2.10 15.68 -19.74
N ASN A 32 3.18 16.19 -20.33
CA ASN A 32 4.21 17.01 -19.68
C ASN A 32 4.95 16.34 -18.51
N ASN A 33 4.90 15.01 -18.39
CA ASN A 33 5.65 14.26 -17.39
C ASN A 33 6.93 13.67 -18.00
N HIS A 34 7.90 14.55 -18.24
CA HIS A 34 9.12 14.18 -18.96
C HIS A 34 10.07 13.30 -18.13
N ILE A 35 10.03 13.37 -16.79
CA ILE A 35 10.83 12.48 -15.95
C ILE A 35 10.32 11.04 -16.02
N ALA A 36 9.00 10.84 -15.92
CA ALA A 36 8.42 9.52 -16.16
C ALA A 36 8.74 9.02 -17.58
N ALA A 37 8.65 9.91 -18.58
CA ALA A 37 8.99 9.56 -19.95
C ALA A 37 10.41 9.03 -20.11
N LEU A 38 11.41 9.67 -19.49
CA LEU A 38 12.80 9.18 -19.50
C LEU A 38 12.94 7.84 -18.78
N SER A 39 12.30 7.69 -17.61
CA SER A 39 12.41 6.48 -16.78
C SER A 39 11.97 5.18 -17.50
N TYR A 40 10.97 5.25 -18.39
CA TYR A 40 10.56 4.10 -19.21
C TYR A 40 11.66 3.64 -20.18
N LEU A 41 12.50 4.57 -20.64
CA LEU A 41 13.54 4.32 -21.65
C LEU A 41 14.90 3.98 -21.03
N GLU A 42 15.23 4.54 -19.87
CA GLU A 42 16.54 4.45 -19.22
C GLU A 42 17.07 3.02 -19.07
N LYS A 43 16.22 2.06 -18.72
CA LYS A 43 16.63 0.64 -18.58
C LYS A 43 17.23 0.03 -19.85
N HIS A 44 16.93 0.60 -21.02
CA HIS A 44 17.48 0.19 -22.30
C HIS A 44 18.81 0.88 -22.62
N LEU A 45 19.14 1.97 -21.93
CA LEU A 45 20.29 2.84 -22.17
C LEU A 45 21.55 2.46 -21.38
N TYR A 46 21.42 1.58 -20.38
CA TYR A 46 22.54 1.00 -19.63
C TYR A 46 23.06 -0.32 -20.23
N LYS A 47 22.57 -0.72 -21.41
CA LYS A 47 23.10 -1.87 -22.16
C LYS A 47 24.44 -1.51 -22.81
N GLN A 48 25.18 -2.53 -23.27
CA GLN A 48 26.37 -2.32 -24.10
C GLN A 48 26.03 -1.39 -25.28
N ALA A 49 26.89 -0.41 -25.56
CA ALA A 49 26.58 0.66 -26.51
C ALA A 49 26.18 0.15 -27.90
N GLU A 50 26.80 -0.93 -28.39
CA GLU A 50 26.49 -1.57 -29.68
C GLU A 50 25.08 -2.19 -29.77
N LYS A 51 24.44 -2.45 -28.62
CA LYS A 51 23.13 -3.09 -28.51
C LYS A 51 21.99 -2.10 -28.20
N LEU A 52 22.28 -0.81 -28.30
CA LEU A 52 21.29 0.25 -28.05
C LEU A 52 20.35 0.36 -29.24
N ASP A 53 19.05 0.37 -28.95
CA ASP A 53 18.00 0.53 -29.95
C ASP A 53 17.95 1.99 -30.42
N PRO A 54 18.11 2.28 -31.73
CA PRO A 54 18.04 3.63 -32.27
C PRO A 54 16.72 4.35 -31.99
N GLU A 55 15.60 3.61 -31.93
CA GLU A 55 14.29 4.19 -31.67
C GLU A 55 14.20 4.67 -30.21
N VAL A 56 14.74 3.89 -29.27
CA VAL A 56 14.85 4.29 -27.86
C VAL A 56 15.72 5.53 -27.70
N LEU A 57 16.88 5.57 -28.36
CA LEU A 57 17.78 6.74 -28.34
C LEU A 57 17.05 8.00 -28.84
N THR A 58 16.35 7.90 -29.97
CA THR A 58 15.61 9.01 -30.57
C THR A 58 14.51 9.51 -29.63
N ASN A 59 13.68 8.61 -29.08
CA ASN A 59 12.61 8.99 -28.15
C ASN A 59 13.16 9.59 -26.86
N TYR A 60 14.30 9.10 -26.36
CA TYR A 60 14.96 9.67 -25.18
C TYR A 60 15.42 11.12 -25.46
N GLN A 61 16.05 11.39 -26.60
CA GLN A 61 16.45 12.76 -26.98
C GLN A 61 15.25 13.70 -27.09
N LEU A 62 14.16 13.25 -27.73
CA LEU A 62 12.95 14.04 -27.87
C LEU A 62 12.32 14.35 -26.51
N ALA A 63 12.19 13.35 -25.63
CA ALA A 63 11.65 13.54 -24.29
C ALA A 63 12.53 14.46 -23.44
N TRP A 64 13.86 14.32 -23.53
CA TRP A 64 14.80 15.13 -22.77
C TRP A 64 14.75 16.60 -23.22
N ASN A 65 14.84 16.86 -24.52
CA ASN A 65 14.82 18.23 -25.06
C ASN A 65 13.49 18.93 -24.77
N LYS A 66 12.35 18.26 -24.98
CA LYS A 66 11.02 18.79 -24.61
C LYS A 66 10.93 19.09 -23.12
N GLY A 67 11.43 18.18 -22.28
CA GLY A 67 11.45 18.37 -20.83
C GLY A 67 12.29 19.57 -20.42
N ARG A 68 13.47 19.74 -21.02
CA ARG A 68 14.33 20.89 -20.74
C ARG A 68 13.63 22.20 -21.09
N GLU A 69 13.08 22.31 -22.30
CA GLU A 69 12.36 23.50 -22.76
C GLU A 69 11.15 23.81 -21.88
N TYR A 70 10.35 22.79 -21.55
CA TYR A 70 9.17 22.92 -20.71
C TYR A 70 9.51 23.43 -19.30
N TYR A 71 10.42 22.77 -18.60
CA TYR A 71 10.78 23.16 -17.24
C TYR A 71 11.52 24.49 -17.19
N ASP A 72 12.44 24.76 -18.13
CA ASP A 72 13.13 26.04 -18.23
C ASP A 72 12.15 27.20 -18.47
N SER A 73 11.14 27.00 -19.31
CA SER A 73 10.07 27.98 -19.54
C SER A 73 9.29 28.30 -18.26
N ILE A 74 8.81 27.27 -17.54
CA ILE A 74 8.06 27.44 -16.28
C ILE A 74 8.91 28.18 -15.24
N ILE A 75 10.18 27.79 -15.09
CA ILE A 75 11.09 28.36 -14.08
C ILE A 75 11.45 29.80 -14.41
N ARG A 76 11.82 30.12 -15.66
CA ARG A 76 12.24 31.47 -16.05
C ARG A 76 11.10 32.48 -16.03
N GLN A 77 9.91 32.05 -16.45
CA GLN A 77 8.73 32.91 -16.51
C GLN A 77 7.96 32.94 -15.18
N ASN A 78 8.41 32.19 -14.16
CA ASN A 78 7.79 32.10 -12.85
C ASN A 78 6.28 31.76 -12.92
N LEU A 79 5.93 30.75 -13.74
CA LEU A 79 4.53 30.42 -14.08
C LEU A 79 3.81 29.54 -13.04
N ALA A 80 4.43 29.32 -11.88
CA ALA A 80 3.89 28.46 -10.84
C ALA A 80 3.98 29.14 -9.47
N ASN A 81 3.10 28.76 -8.55
CA ASN A 81 3.22 29.19 -7.15
C ASN A 81 4.49 28.59 -6.52
N SER A 82 4.91 29.12 -5.37
CA SER A 82 6.18 28.73 -4.72
C SER A 82 6.29 27.24 -4.42
N ARG A 83 5.17 26.58 -4.05
CA ARG A 83 5.12 25.13 -3.78
C ARG A 83 5.32 24.31 -5.07
N ASP A 84 4.54 24.60 -6.10
CA ASP A 84 4.63 23.87 -7.38
C ASP A 84 5.98 24.12 -8.07
N MET A 85 6.56 25.31 -7.87
CA MET A 85 7.89 25.65 -8.36
C MET A 85 8.98 24.72 -7.79
N LEU A 86 8.85 24.22 -6.56
CA LEU A 86 9.78 23.22 -6.00
C LEU A 86 9.79 21.95 -6.86
N ASN A 87 8.60 21.44 -7.20
CA ASN A 87 8.45 20.23 -8.01
C ASN A 87 9.03 20.43 -9.43
N TYR A 88 8.79 21.59 -10.05
CA TYR A 88 9.36 21.88 -11.37
C TYR A 88 10.89 21.97 -11.34
N LYS A 89 11.47 22.61 -10.32
CA LYS A 89 12.93 22.69 -10.17
C LYS A 89 13.56 21.32 -9.83
N GLU A 90 12.86 20.49 -9.05
CA GLU A 90 13.30 19.12 -8.77
C GLU A 90 13.30 18.27 -10.04
N ASN A 91 12.20 18.31 -10.80
CA ASN A 91 12.11 17.64 -12.09
C ASN A 91 13.18 18.16 -13.06
N TYR A 92 13.47 19.47 -13.07
CA TYR A 92 14.53 20.01 -13.92
C TYR A 92 15.92 19.49 -13.54
N TYR A 93 16.22 19.40 -12.25
CA TYR A 93 17.47 18.80 -11.77
C TYR A 93 17.55 17.29 -12.11
N GLU A 94 16.49 16.53 -11.86
CA GLU A 94 16.45 15.09 -12.18
C GLU A 94 16.56 14.82 -13.69
N LEU A 95 16.05 15.72 -14.54
CA LEU A 95 16.22 15.65 -15.99
C LEU A 95 17.71 15.70 -16.39
N TYR A 96 18.46 16.65 -15.83
CA TYR A 96 19.90 16.74 -16.07
C TYR A 96 20.65 15.56 -15.45
N LYS A 97 20.30 15.17 -14.22
CA LYS A 97 20.93 14.05 -13.51
C LYS A 97 20.74 12.73 -14.25
N SER A 98 19.54 12.48 -14.80
CA SER A 98 19.24 11.34 -15.67
C SER A 98 20.24 11.26 -16.82
N TYR A 99 20.37 12.32 -17.62
CA TYR A 99 21.32 12.34 -18.74
C TYR A 99 22.77 12.17 -18.29
N PHE A 100 23.21 12.90 -17.26
CA PHE A 100 24.60 12.84 -16.80
C PHE A 100 24.99 11.51 -16.16
N SER A 101 24.02 10.74 -15.66
CA SER A 101 24.21 9.40 -15.11
C SER A 101 24.39 8.31 -16.19
N LEU A 102 24.06 8.60 -17.46
CA LEU A 102 24.23 7.65 -18.54
C LEU A 102 25.72 7.36 -18.80
N PRO A 103 26.06 6.12 -19.23
CA PRO A 103 27.40 5.78 -19.68
C PRO A 103 27.89 6.74 -20.78
N GLN A 104 29.18 7.07 -20.77
CA GLN A 104 29.76 7.99 -21.74
C GLN A 104 29.51 7.55 -23.20
N ALA A 105 29.69 6.26 -23.48
CA ALA A 105 29.41 5.66 -24.79
C ALA A 105 27.94 5.76 -25.22
N THR A 106 26.99 5.81 -24.28
CA THR A 106 25.57 6.05 -24.58
C THR A 106 25.34 7.52 -24.91
N LYS A 107 25.93 8.46 -24.13
CA LYS A 107 25.79 9.90 -24.37
C LYS A 107 26.36 10.34 -25.72
N GLU A 108 27.43 9.70 -26.18
CA GLU A 108 28.00 9.92 -27.52
C GLU A 108 27.03 9.56 -28.66
N LYS A 109 26.07 8.67 -28.40
CA LYS A 109 24.98 8.32 -29.33
C LYS A 109 23.74 9.20 -29.19
N LEU A 110 23.79 10.25 -28.37
CA LEU A 110 22.71 11.20 -28.14
C LEU A 110 23.11 12.62 -28.61
N PRO A 111 23.50 12.83 -29.88
CA PRO A 111 24.13 14.08 -30.35
C PRO A 111 23.25 15.34 -30.25
N LEU A 112 21.92 15.19 -30.20
CA LEU A 112 20.96 16.30 -30.11
C LEU A 112 20.73 16.82 -28.68
N ILE A 113 21.31 16.19 -27.67
CA ILE A 113 21.23 16.69 -26.29
C ILE A 113 22.41 17.63 -26.05
N VAL A 114 22.10 18.91 -25.84
CA VAL A 114 23.08 19.93 -25.44
C VAL A 114 22.92 20.19 -23.95
N ALA A 115 23.77 19.56 -23.15
CA ALA A 115 23.79 19.69 -21.70
C ALA A 115 25.21 19.89 -21.17
N HIS A 116 25.41 20.93 -20.37
CA HIS A 116 26.70 21.22 -19.75
C HIS A 116 26.71 20.86 -18.26
N LYS A 117 27.86 20.42 -17.73
CA LYS A 117 28.00 20.11 -16.29
C LYS A 117 27.59 21.29 -15.40
N ASN A 118 27.87 22.52 -15.84
CA ASN A 118 27.46 23.72 -15.11
C ASN A 118 25.93 23.86 -15.01
N GLU A 119 25.15 23.37 -15.98
CA GLU A 119 23.68 23.43 -15.92
C GLU A 119 23.12 22.42 -14.90
N LEU A 120 23.72 21.22 -14.79
CA LEU A 120 23.41 20.28 -13.72
C LEU A 120 23.70 20.89 -12.34
N GLU A 121 24.86 21.52 -12.18
CA GLU A 121 25.24 22.15 -10.91
C GLU A 121 24.36 23.36 -10.59
N ASN A 122 24.03 24.19 -11.58
CA ASN A 122 23.17 25.36 -11.41
C ASN A 122 21.72 24.98 -11.12
N SER A 123 21.18 23.95 -11.77
CA SER A 123 19.84 23.44 -11.46
C SER A 123 19.77 22.88 -10.04
N ARG A 124 20.80 22.15 -9.58
CA ARG A 124 20.89 21.69 -8.19
C ARG A 124 20.91 22.85 -7.19
N LYS A 125 21.77 23.85 -7.42
CA LYS A 125 21.84 25.05 -6.57
C LYS A 125 20.50 25.80 -6.53
N SER A 126 19.87 25.99 -7.68
CA SER A 126 18.56 26.63 -7.80
C SER A 126 17.48 25.87 -7.02
N LEU A 127 17.47 24.53 -7.13
CA LEU A 127 16.57 23.65 -6.39
C LEU A 127 16.76 23.81 -4.86
N VAL A 128 18.00 23.66 -4.38
CA VAL A 128 18.33 23.79 -2.95
C VAL A 128 17.93 25.16 -2.41
N SER A 129 18.29 26.24 -3.11
CA SER A 129 17.91 27.60 -2.71
C SER A 129 16.39 27.78 -2.63
N SER A 130 15.63 27.15 -3.54
CA SER A 130 14.16 27.27 -3.54
C SER A 130 13.53 26.54 -2.36
N TYR A 131 14.04 25.35 -2.01
CA TYR A 131 13.61 24.67 -0.79
C TYR A 131 13.92 25.51 0.45
N VAL A 132 15.10 26.14 0.51
CA VAL A 132 15.46 27.03 1.64
C VAL A 132 14.54 28.24 1.71
N GLU A 133 14.30 28.93 0.59
CA GLU A 133 13.42 30.09 0.51
C GLU A 133 11.99 29.75 0.93
N TYR A 134 11.45 28.64 0.41
CA TYR A 134 10.12 28.17 0.79
C TYR A 134 10.05 27.82 2.29
N GLY A 135 11.07 27.12 2.82
CA GLY A 135 11.16 26.81 4.24
C GLY A 135 11.24 28.05 5.14
N ASP A 136 11.91 29.11 4.68
CA ASP A 136 12.03 30.38 5.39
C ASP A 136 10.69 31.12 5.47
N GLN A 137 9.83 30.98 4.44
CA GLN A 137 8.47 31.56 4.40
C GLN A 137 7.46 30.80 5.28
N LEU A 138 7.74 29.55 5.66
CA LEU A 138 6.81 28.76 6.48
C LEU A 138 6.70 29.31 7.91
N PRO A 139 5.48 29.43 8.46
CA PRO A 139 5.25 29.84 9.84
C PRO A 139 5.93 28.92 10.85
N SER A 140 6.30 29.46 12.01
CA SER A 140 6.86 28.66 13.12
C SER A 140 5.80 28.17 14.12
N ALA A 141 4.58 28.72 14.05
CA ALA A 141 3.49 28.40 14.96
C ALA A 141 2.77 27.10 14.56
N GLY A 142 2.42 26.28 15.54
CA GLY A 142 1.78 24.97 15.35
C GLY A 142 2.74 23.85 14.93
N TYR A 143 2.46 22.63 15.40
CA TYR A 143 3.29 21.46 15.13
C TYR A 143 3.43 21.16 13.62
N GLN A 144 2.33 21.21 12.87
CA GLN A 144 2.35 20.88 11.44
C GLN A 144 3.31 21.76 10.64
N ASN A 145 3.34 23.07 10.92
CA ASN A 145 4.24 23.99 10.23
C ASN A 145 5.70 23.74 10.60
N ARG A 146 6.01 23.43 11.87
CA ARG A 146 7.36 23.06 12.31
C ARG A 146 7.84 21.77 11.67
N LEU A 147 6.98 20.75 11.61
CA LEU A 147 7.26 19.49 10.91
C LEU A 147 7.50 19.72 9.41
N HIS A 148 6.62 20.48 8.77
CA HIS A 148 6.72 20.84 7.36
C HIS A 148 8.05 21.57 7.08
N LYS A 149 8.39 22.58 7.88
CA LYS A 149 9.66 23.30 7.78
C LYS A 149 10.89 22.38 7.93
N TYR A 150 10.85 21.47 8.90
CA TYR A 150 11.89 20.44 9.06
C TYR A 150 12.00 19.55 7.80
N LEU A 151 10.89 19.08 7.25
CA LEU A 151 10.88 18.22 6.06
C LEU A 151 11.41 18.94 4.81
N ILE A 152 11.08 20.21 4.64
CA ILE A 152 11.57 21.05 3.54
C ILE A 152 13.09 21.25 3.63
N TYR A 153 13.63 21.60 4.81
CA TYR A 153 15.08 21.71 4.96
C TYR A 153 15.80 20.36 4.86
N LYS A 154 15.14 19.26 5.27
CA LYS A 154 15.68 17.91 5.08
C LYS A 154 15.80 17.59 3.59
N LYS A 155 14.75 17.89 2.82
CA LYS A 155 14.78 17.79 1.35
C LYS A 155 15.86 18.66 0.74
N ALA A 156 16.03 19.91 1.18
CA ALA A 156 17.14 20.74 0.73
C ALA A 156 18.50 20.07 1.00
N GLY A 157 18.67 19.50 2.20
CA GLY A 157 19.88 18.78 2.61
C GLY A 157 20.18 17.52 1.80
N ASP A 158 19.15 16.83 1.27
CA ASP A 158 19.33 15.66 0.40
C ASP A 158 19.99 16.02 -0.95
N TYR A 159 19.84 17.27 -1.41
CA TYR A 159 20.43 17.78 -2.66
C TYR A 159 21.64 18.71 -2.45
N ALA A 160 21.84 19.20 -1.23
CA ALA A 160 22.91 20.13 -0.90
C ALA A 160 24.29 19.46 -0.96
N LEU A 161 25.32 20.22 -1.33
CA LEU A 161 26.69 19.75 -1.18
C LEU A 161 27.07 19.74 0.30
N PRO A 162 27.99 18.86 0.74
CA PRO A 162 28.51 18.89 2.11
C PRO A 162 29.09 20.25 2.53
N THR A 163 29.50 21.07 1.57
CA THR A 163 30.02 22.44 1.79
C THR A 163 28.93 23.48 2.06
N ASP A 164 27.66 23.16 1.84
CA ASP A 164 26.53 24.08 2.00
C ASP A 164 26.10 24.18 3.48
N ILE A 165 27.02 24.66 4.33
CA ILE A 165 26.88 24.70 5.80
C ILE A 165 25.57 25.37 6.25
N ALA A 166 25.13 26.40 5.53
CA ALA A 166 23.89 27.13 5.85
C ALA A 166 22.63 26.24 5.80
N VAL A 167 22.56 25.30 4.85
CA VAL A 167 21.42 24.36 4.72
C VAL A 167 21.38 23.43 5.93
N PHE A 168 22.54 22.87 6.31
CA PHE A 168 22.63 21.97 7.45
C PHE A 168 22.38 22.67 8.79
N GLN A 169 22.79 23.93 8.94
CA GLN A 169 22.45 24.75 10.10
C GLN A 169 20.94 24.98 10.21
N LYS A 170 20.26 25.34 9.12
CA LYS A 170 18.79 25.50 9.11
C LYS A 170 18.07 24.20 9.43
N LEU A 171 18.51 23.07 8.86
CA LEU A 171 17.99 21.75 9.19
C LEU A 171 18.18 21.42 10.68
N GLN A 172 19.37 21.68 11.23
CA GLN A 172 19.65 21.43 12.65
C GLN A 172 18.74 22.27 13.56
N GLN A 173 18.56 23.55 13.26
CA GLN A 173 17.68 24.45 14.02
C GLN A 173 16.22 23.96 13.99
N ALA A 174 15.70 23.62 12.80
CA ALA A 174 14.36 23.06 12.67
C ALA A 174 14.21 21.72 13.41
N ASN A 175 15.25 20.87 13.38
CA ASN A 175 15.26 19.58 14.05
C ASN A 175 15.27 19.68 15.58
N VAL A 176 15.90 20.73 16.14
CA VAL A 176 15.88 21.01 17.59
C VAL A 176 14.52 21.56 18.02
N GLY A 177 13.89 22.40 17.19
CA GLY A 177 12.57 22.96 17.47
C GLY A 177 11.38 22.02 17.22
N LEU A 178 11.61 20.83 16.65
CA LEU A 178 10.56 19.88 16.33
C LEU A 178 10.17 19.00 17.52
N GLU A 179 8.89 18.93 17.82
CA GLU A 179 8.33 17.99 18.79
C GLU A 179 8.38 16.54 18.28
N LYS A 180 9.22 15.70 18.91
CA LYS A 180 9.38 14.29 18.50
C LYS A 180 8.78 13.29 19.48
N ASN A 181 8.85 13.61 20.77
CA ASN A 181 8.40 12.74 21.85
C ASN A 181 6.88 12.64 21.86
N ILE A 182 6.36 11.48 21.44
CA ILE A 182 4.94 11.16 21.37
C ILE A 182 4.59 10.17 22.47
N LYS A 183 3.52 10.45 23.21
CA LYS A 183 2.91 9.52 24.15
C LYS A 183 1.67 8.92 23.50
N VAL A 184 1.57 7.59 23.50
CA VAL A 184 0.35 6.89 23.11
C VAL A 184 -0.47 6.64 24.37
N ASP A 185 -1.73 7.07 24.36
CA ASP A 185 -2.64 6.90 25.49
C ASP A 185 -3.93 6.23 25.01
N ILE A 186 -4.30 5.12 25.65
CA ILE A 186 -5.49 4.34 25.30
C ILE A 186 -6.52 4.49 26.43
N LEU A 187 -7.62 5.15 26.12
CA LEU A 187 -8.77 5.36 26.99
C LEU A 187 -9.86 4.32 26.71
N ASN A 188 -10.61 3.97 27.75
CA ASN A 188 -11.76 3.06 27.68
C ASN A 188 -11.43 1.68 27.07
N ALA A 189 -10.22 1.17 27.28
CA ALA A 189 -9.88 -0.19 26.88
C ALA A 189 -10.62 -1.22 27.76
N PHE A 190 -11.18 -2.25 27.13
CA PHE A 190 -12.01 -3.26 27.80
C PHE A 190 -11.23 -4.18 28.72
N ASP A 191 -10.02 -4.55 28.30
CA ASP A 191 -9.11 -5.38 29.08
C ASP A 191 -7.64 -5.01 28.77
N PHE A 192 -6.74 -5.56 29.58
CA PHE A 192 -5.30 -5.30 29.49
C PHE A 192 -4.67 -5.88 28.22
N TYR A 193 -5.16 -7.03 27.74
CA TYR A 193 -4.66 -7.65 26.52
C TYR A 193 -4.97 -6.77 25.30
N PHE A 194 -6.23 -6.35 25.15
CA PHE A 194 -6.72 -5.46 24.12
C PHE A 194 -5.93 -4.15 24.13
N LYS A 195 -5.78 -3.55 25.31
CA LYS A 195 -5.00 -2.31 25.49
C LYS A 195 -3.58 -2.48 24.96
N ASN A 196 -2.85 -3.49 25.42
CA ASN A 196 -1.45 -3.69 25.07
C ASN A 196 -1.28 -4.04 23.59
N SER A 197 -2.13 -4.92 23.06
CA SER A 197 -2.09 -5.31 21.65
C SER A 197 -2.27 -4.10 20.73
N ILE A 198 -3.23 -3.23 21.04
CA ILE A 198 -3.46 -2.00 20.28
C ILE A 198 -2.31 -1.01 20.47
N GLN A 199 -1.91 -0.75 21.72
CA GLN A 199 -0.85 0.20 22.03
C GLN A 199 0.44 -0.17 21.31
N SER A 200 0.92 -1.42 21.42
CA SER A 200 2.13 -1.87 20.74
C SER A 200 2.04 -1.74 19.22
N LYS A 201 0.86 -2.00 18.61
CA LYS A 201 0.67 -1.81 17.16
C LYS A 201 0.79 -0.34 16.76
N LEU A 202 0.18 0.56 17.52
CA LEU A 202 0.23 2.00 17.26
C LEU A 202 1.63 2.56 17.46
N GLU A 203 2.29 2.24 18.57
CA GLU A 203 3.66 2.66 18.86
C GLU A 203 4.62 2.18 17.76
N ASN A 204 4.50 0.93 17.30
CA ASN A 204 5.32 0.40 16.20
C ASN A 204 5.09 1.12 14.86
N ILE A 205 3.89 1.63 14.60
CA ILE A 205 3.63 2.43 13.40
C ILE A 205 4.27 3.81 13.53
N LEU A 206 4.10 4.46 14.67
CA LEU A 206 4.68 5.77 14.94
C LEU A 206 6.22 5.71 14.93
N LEU A 207 6.84 4.68 15.51
CA LEU A 207 8.29 4.49 15.53
C LEU A 207 8.92 4.26 14.16
N LYS A 208 8.15 3.77 13.18
CA LYS A 208 8.63 3.67 11.79
C LYS A 208 8.87 5.06 11.18
N GLU A 209 8.19 6.07 11.70
CA GLU A 209 8.41 7.45 11.33
C GLU A 209 9.59 8.02 12.10
N LYS A 210 10.73 8.15 11.43
CA LYS A 210 12.01 8.57 12.04
C LYS A 210 12.01 9.95 12.71
N PHE A 211 10.92 10.71 12.63
CA PHE A 211 10.75 11.99 13.31
C PHE A 211 9.88 11.90 14.58
N PHE A 212 9.35 10.72 14.91
CA PHE A 212 8.74 10.44 16.21
C PHE A 212 9.67 9.60 17.09
N SER A 213 9.55 9.79 18.40
CA SER A 213 10.15 8.98 19.45
C SER A 213 9.09 8.69 20.50
N ILE A 214 8.96 7.44 20.94
CA ILE A 214 7.96 7.09 21.95
C ILE A 214 8.47 7.55 23.32
N SER A 215 7.66 8.34 24.03
CA SER A 215 7.93 8.70 25.42
C SER A 215 7.08 7.85 26.34
N HIS A 216 7.76 7.06 27.18
CA HIS A 216 7.13 6.31 28.26
C HIS A 216 7.04 7.13 29.56
N SER A 217 7.52 8.38 29.56
CA SER A 217 7.54 9.29 30.72
C SER A 217 6.50 10.40 30.58
N GLY A 218 6.26 11.15 31.67
CA GLY A 218 5.40 12.35 31.63
C GLY A 218 5.94 13.50 30.75
N ASN A 219 7.18 13.40 30.27
CA ASN A 219 7.77 14.37 29.36
C ASN A 219 7.49 13.97 27.90
N TYR A 220 6.34 14.39 27.38
CA TYR A 220 5.95 14.22 25.99
C TYR A 220 5.56 15.57 25.39
N HIS A 221 5.82 15.73 24.10
CA HIS A 221 5.43 16.92 23.35
C HIS A 221 4.16 16.70 22.53
N LEU A 222 3.87 15.45 22.18
CA LEU A 222 2.71 15.06 21.40
C LEU A 222 1.92 14.02 22.18
N LEU A 223 0.59 14.15 22.20
CA LEU A 223 -0.31 13.15 22.80
C LEU A 223 -1.13 12.50 21.70
N PHE A 224 -0.90 11.22 21.47
CA PHE A 224 -1.73 10.40 20.60
C PHE A 224 -2.72 9.63 21.44
N GLN A 225 -3.92 10.18 21.57
CA GLN A 225 -4.98 9.62 22.39
C GLN A 225 -5.91 8.77 21.52
N VAL A 226 -6.17 7.54 21.95
CA VAL A 226 -7.12 6.63 21.34
C VAL A 226 -8.21 6.31 22.35
N ARG A 227 -9.47 6.41 21.94
CA ARG A 227 -10.64 6.07 22.74
C ARG A 227 -11.42 4.97 22.04
N ILE A 228 -11.88 4.02 22.83
CA ILE A 228 -12.68 2.91 22.33
C ILE A 228 -14.05 2.92 23.02
N ASP A 229 -15.08 3.09 22.21
CA ASP A 229 -16.46 3.25 22.70
C ASP A 229 -17.35 2.13 22.13
N ASN A 230 -18.47 1.85 22.82
CA ASN A 230 -19.51 0.92 22.36
C ASN A 230 -19.04 -0.49 21.98
N TYR A 231 -18.14 -1.07 22.77
CA TYR A 231 -17.66 -2.43 22.52
C TYR A 231 -18.71 -3.48 22.79
N GLN A 232 -18.81 -4.39 21.83
CA GLN A 232 -19.71 -5.51 21.84
C GLN A 232 -18.95 -6.72 21.29
N PHE A 233 -18.80 -7.73 22.12
CA PHE A 233 -18.34 -9.04 21.70
C PHE A 233 -19.49 -10.03 21.88
N LEU A 234 -19.87 -10.70 20.81
CA LEU A 234 -20.92 -11.71 20.81
C LEU A 234 -20.35 -13.00 20.24
N GLN A 235 -20.39 -14.06 21.03
CA GLN A 235 -20.12 -15.42 20.57
C GLN A 235 -21.39 -16.24 20.73
N SER A 236 -21.99 -16.63 19.61
CA SER A 236 -23.21 -17.44 19.65
C SER A 236 -22.86 -18.88 20.02
N GLN A 237 -23.75 -19.53 20.77
CA GLN A 237 -23.79 -20.99 20.79
C GLN A 237 -24.05 -21.51 19.36
N PRO A 238 -23.61 -22.72 19.02
CA PRO A 238 -23.95 -23.35 17.75
C PRO A 238 -25.48 -23.39 17.56
N SER A 239 -25.96 -22.71 16.53
CA SER A 239 -27.31 -22.89 16.02
C SER A 239 -27.41 -24.25 15.34
N PHE A 240 -28.60 -24.85 15.40
CA PHE A 240 -28.88 -26.17 14.85
C PHE A 240 -30.16 -26.12 14.03
N SER A 241 -30.12 -26.74 12.86
CA SER A 241 -31.30 -27.05 12.06
C SER A 241 -31.15 -28.44 11.47
N SER A 242 -32.27 -29.12 11.21
CA SER A 242 -32.25 -30.44 10.61
C SER A 242 -33.32 -30.57 9.54
N THR A 243 -32.97 -31.28 8.47
CA THR A 243 -33.84 -31.54 7.34
C THR A 243 -33.77 -33.01 6.98
N THR A 244 -34.92 -33.63 6.77
CA THR A 244 -34.99 -34.99 6.22
C THR A 244 -34.85 -34.93 4.71
N GLU A 245 -33.86 -35.63 4.17
CA GLU A 245 -33.60 -35.79 2.75
C GLU A 245 -33.71 -37.28 2.36
N TYR A 246 -33.77 -37.57 1.06
CA TYR A 246 -33.97 -38.94 0.57
C TYR A 246 -32.98 -39.27 -0.53
N LYS A 247 -32.40 -40.47 -0.49
CA LYS A 247 -31.68 -41.08 -1.62
C LYS A 247 -32.50 -42.20 -2.23
N LEU A 248 -32.51 -42.28 -3.55
CA LEU A 248 -33.13 -43.38 -4.28
C LEU A 248 -32.08 -44.47 -4.50
N ILE A 249 -32.39 -45.70 -4.10
CA ILE A 249 -31.61 -46.89 -4.44
C ILE A 249 -32.45 -47.87 -5.25
N LYS A 250 -31.78 -48.73 -6.02
CA LYS A 250 -32.40 -49.81 -6.77
C LYS A 250 -32.04 -51.13 -6.12
N GLU A 251 -33.03 -51.80 -5.55
CA GLU A 251 -32.85 -53.12 -4.96
C GLU A 251 -33.35 -54.19 -5.94
N PRO A 252 -32.50 -55.17 -6.31
CA PRO A 252 -32.93 -56.27 -7.16
C PRO A 252 -33.84 -57.22 -6.38
N TYR A 253 -34.91 -57.67 -7.00
CA TYR A 253 -35.76 -58.75 -6.50
C TYR A 253 -36.12 -59.71 -7.63
N ASP A 254 -36.43 -60.94 -7.26
CA ASP A 254 -36.85 -61.97 -8.20
C ASP A 254 -38.35 -61.83 -8.47
N LYS A 255 -38.70 -61.51 -9.72
CA LYS A 255 -40.07 -61.46 -10.21
C LYS A 255 -40.34 -62.71 -11.03
N VAL A 256 -41.38 -63.46 -10.68
CA VAL A 256 -41.82 -64.61 -11.49
C VAL A 256 -42.80 -64.11 -12.56
N GLU A 257 -42.42 -64.28 -13.82
CA GLU A 257 -43.23 -63.87 -14.98
C GLU A 257 -43.27 -65.03 -15.98
N ASN A 258 -44.48 -65.52 -16.28
CA ASN A 258 -44.71 -66.70 -17.12
C ASN A 258 -43.89 -67.94 -16.73
N GLY A 259 -43.78 -68.21 -15.42
CA GLY A 259 -43.06 -69.38 -14.88
C GLY A 259 -41.52 -69.28 -14.94
N ARG A 260 -40.95 -68.13 -15.31
CA ARG A 260 -39.50 -67.87 -15.29
C ARG A 260 -39.16 -66.82 -14.24
N ILE A 261 -38.05 -67.01 -13.53
CA ILE A 261 -37.51 -66.03 -12.59
C ILE A 261 -36.76 -64.96 -13.39
N MET A 262 -37.21 -63.71 -13.28
CA MET A 262 -36.57 -62.54 -13.88
C MET A 262 -36.08 -61.61 -12.78
N LYS A 263 -34.88 -61.03 -12.96
CA LYS A 263 -34.42 -59.95 -12.08
C LYS A 263 -35.17 -58.67 -12.42
N ALA A 264 -35.94 -58.17 -11.47
CA ALA A 264 -36.55 -56.84 -11.51
C ALA A 264 -35.89 -55.94 -10.46
N TYR A 265 -36.11 -54.63 -10.57
CA TYR A 265 -35.58 -53.66 -9.61
C TYR A 265 -36.72 -52.86 -9.01
N LYS A 266 -36.71 -52.70 -7.67
CA LYS A 266 -37.61 -51.78 -6.97
C LYS A 266 -36.82 -50.53 -6.61
N GLU A 267 -37.42 -49.36 -6.83
CA GLU A 267 -36.86 -48.10 -6.34
C GLU A 267 -37.29 -47.89 -4.89
N ILE A 268 -36.32 -47.69 -4.01
CA ILE A 268 -36.53 -47.47 -2.58
C ILE A 268 -36.02 -46.08 -2.24
N ARG A 269 -36.88 -45.29 -1.58
CA ARG A 269 -36.51 -43.98 -1.02
C ARG A 269 -35.99 -44.20 0.39
N VAL A 270 -34.69 -44.06 0.55
CA VAL A 270 -34.00 -44.21 1.83
C VAL A 270 -33.87 -42.82 2.47
N PRO A 271 -34.55 -42.56 3.60
CA PRO A 271 -34.45 -41.28 4.30
C PRO A 271 -33.13 -41.16 5.07
N TYR A 272 -32.57 -39.95 5.09
CA TYR A 272 -31.48 -39.57 5.98
C TYR A 272 -31.72 -38.17 6.54
N GLN A 273 -31.19 -37.90 7.73
CA GLN A 273 -31.22 -36.57 8.32
C GLN A 273 -29.95 -35.83 7.95
N LYS A 274 -30.10 -34.64 7.35
CA LYS A 274 -29.04 -33.65 7.23
C LYS A 274 -29.15 -32.68 8.40
N LEU A 275 -28.10 -32.63 9.21
CA LEU A 275 -27.93 -31.70 10.32
C LEU A 275 -27.04 -30.55 9.86
N VAL A 276 -27.52 -29.32 10.02
CA VAL A 276 -26.77 -28.11 9.70
C VAL A 276 -26.52 -27.34 10.99
N TYR A 277 -25.25 -27.14 11.31
CA TYR A 277 -24.81 -26.38 12.45
C TYR A 277 -24.19 -25.06 11.99
N GLY A 278 -24.43 -23.98 12.73
CA GLY A 278 -23.88 -22.66 12.43
C GLY A 278 -23.42 -21.93 13.68
N LYS A 279 -22.22 -21.37 13.67
CA LYS A 279 -21.65 -20.61 14.80
C LYS A 279 -21.17 -19.25 14.32
N LYS A 280 -21.49 -18.20 15.08
CA LYS A 280 -21.11 -16.83 14.76
C LYS A 280 -20.39 -16.17 15.93
N SER A 281 -19.25 -15.57 15.62
CA SER A 281 -18.52 -14.69 16.53
C SER A 281 -18.45 -13.30 15.91
N ARG A 282 -18.84 -12.27 16.65
CA ARG A 282 -18.84 -10.89 16.20
C ARG A 282 -18.16 -10.00 17.22
N LEU A 283 -17.37 -9.07 16.72
CA LEU A 283 -16.80 -7.98 17.48
C LEU A 283 -17.18 -6.66 16.82
N SER A 284 -17.62 -5.68 17.60
CA SER A 284 -17.80 -4.31 17.13
C SER A 284 -17.50 -3.27 18.20
N TYR A 285 -16.90 -2.15 17.80
CA TYR A 285 -16.64 -0.98 18.64
C TYR A 285 -16.40 0.24 17.75
N LEU A 286 -16.46 1.44 18.34
CA LEU A 286 -16.04 2.68 17.70
C LEU A 286 -14.64 3.04 18.20
N CYS A 287 -13.67 3.15 17.29
CA CYS A 287 -12.32 3.61 17.61
C CYS A 287 -12.16 5.06 17.17
N SER A 288 -11.91 5.95 18.12
CA SER A 288 -11.60 7.35 17.85
C SER A 288 -10.16 7.63 18.25
N TYR A 289 -9.40 8.32 17.41
CA TYR A 289 -8.04 8.72 17.75
C TYR A 289 -7.80 10.19 17.41
N THR A 290 -6.96 10.85 18.22
CA THR A 290 -6.58 12.25 18.06
C THR A 290 -5.10 12.42 18.38
N LEU A 291 -4.38 13.14 17.53
CA LEU A 291 -3.04 13.62 17.82
C LEU A 291 -3.12 15.09 18.27
N TYR A 292 -2.65 15.36 19.48
CA TYR A 292 -2.53 16.71 20.03
C TYR A 292 -1.06 17.15 20.03
N ASP A 293 -0.83 18.43 19.76
CA ASP A 293 0.47 19.06 20.00
C ASP A 293 0.66 19.47 21.48
N LYS A 294 1.83 20.03 21.80
CA LYS A 294 2.16 20.45 23.17
C LYS A 294 1.24 21.56 23.68
N GLU A 295 0.66 22.32 22.76
CA GLU A 295 -0.29 23.39 23.03
C GLU A 295 -1.76 22.89 23.08
N GLN A 296 -1.97 21.55 23.03
CA GLN A 296 -3.28 20.90 23.00
C GLN A 296 -4.12 21.19 21.75
N ASN A 297 -3.50 21.69 20.68
CA ASN A 297 -4.19 21.82 19.39
C ASN A 297 -4.30 20.45 18.72
N ILE A 298 -5.44 20.21 18.07
CA ILE A 298 -5.66 19.00 17.29
C ILE A 298 -4.83 19.07 16.00
N VAL A 299 -3.88 18.17 15.86
CA VAL A 299 -3.09 17.98 14.63
C VAL A 299 -3.89 17.18 13.61
N PHE A 300 -4.51 16.08 14.04
CA PHE A 300 -5.52 15.35 13.26
C PHE A 300 -6.40 14.50 14.19
N GLN A 301 -7.60 14.15 13.73
CA GLN A 301 -8.52 13.29 14.43
C GLN A 301 -9.35 12.43 13.48
N ARG A 302 -9.73 11.23 13.93
CA ARG A 302 -10.63 10.31 13.24
C ARG A 302 -11.52 9.56 14.22
N SER A 303 -12.65 9.09 13.69
CA SER A 303 -13.52 8.12 14.35
C SER A 303 -13.93 7.08 13.32
N LEU A 304 -13.70 5.81 13.62
CA LEU A 304 -13.88 4.69 12.69
C LEU A 304 -14.63 3.55 13.38
N PRO A 305 -15.72 3.05 12.78
CA PRO A 305 -16.35 1.83 13.25
C PRO A 305 -15.43 0.65 12.93
N CYS A 306 -15.13 -0.14 13.95
CA CYS A 306 -14.46 -1.42 13.83
C CYS A 306 -15.50 -2.50 13.97
N HIS A 307 -15.65 -3.34 12.95
CA HIS A 307 -16.59 -4.46 12.96
C HIS A 307 -15.99 -5.64 12.22
N ILE A 308 -16.11 -6.82 12.83
CA ILE A 308 -15.76 -8.08 12.21
C ILE A 308 -16.75 -9.16 12.66
N GLU A 309 -17.10 -10.04 11.72
CA GLU A 309 -17.92 -11.23 11.96
C GLU A 309 -17.19 -12.43 11.36
N ASP A 310 -17.06 -13.50 12.15
CA ASP A 310 -16.67 -14.82 11.69
C ASP A 310 -17.88 -15.74 11.82
N SER A 311 -18.32 -16.29 10.70
CA SER A 311 -19.44 -17.23 10.64
C SER A 311 -18.93 -18.55 10.05
N LYS A 312 -19.21 -19.64 10.75
CA LYS A 312 -18.87 -21.01 10.31
C LYS A 312 -20.12 -21.87 10.25
N THR A 313 -20.16 -22.75 9.26
CA THR A 313 -21.23 -23.74 9.07
C THR A 313 -20.61 -25.11 8.82
N TRP A 314 -21.17 -26.15 9.40
CA TRP A 314 -20.76 -27.54 9.14
C TRP A 314 -21.95 -28.50 9.17
N HIS A 315 -21.77 -29.67 8.56
CA HIS A 315 -22.83 -30.62 8.28
C HIS A 315 -22.54 -32.00 8.86
N GLN A 316 -23.60 -32.64 9.35
CA GLN A 316 -23.59 -34.05 9.70
C GLN A 316 -24.77 -34.76 9.06
N TYR A 317 -24.59 -36.04 8.75
CA TYR A 317 -25.54 -36.88 8.05
C TYR A 317 -25.78 -38.14 8.87
N ILE A 318 -27.04 -38.47 9.11
CA ILE A 318 -27.46 -39.63 9.88
C ILE A 318 -28.45 -40.44 9.03
N SER A 319 -28.16 -41.72 8.80
CA SER A 319 -29.14 -42.60 8.15
C SER A 319 -30.32 -42.81 9.08
N LEU A 320 -31.54 -42.67 8.57
CA LEU A 320 -32.76 -42.98 9.32
C LEU A 320 -33.27 -44.39 9.02
N ASP A 321 -32.68 -45.04 8.02
CA ASP A 321 -32.97 -46.41 7.60
C ASP A 321 -31.73 -47.28 7.84
N PHE A 322 -31.91 -48.37 8.60
CA PHE A 322 -30.85 -49.31 8.97
C PHE A 322 -30.88 -50.61 8.15
N THR A 323 -31.85 -50.77 7.25
CA THR A 323 -31.96 -51.94 6.36
C THR A 323 -31.36 -51.68 5.00
N HIS A 324 -31.35 -50.41 4.55
CA HIS A 324 -30.79 -50.01 3.27
C HIS A 324 -29.58 -49.11 3.46
N PHE A 325 -28.39 -49.62 3.09
CA PHE A 325 -27.15 -48.86 3.19
C PHE A 325 -27.03 -47.87 2.04
N ILE A 326 -26.88 -46.59 2.38
CA ILE A 326 -26.62 -45.51 1.42
C ILE A 326 -25.29 -44.83 1.75
N ASP A 327 -24.53 -44.50 0.71
CA ASP A 327 -23.32 -43.69 0.87
C ASP A 327 -23.71 -42.25 1.18
N LEU A 328 -23.54 -41.82 2.43
CA LEU A 328 -23.75 -40.44 2.85
C LEU A 328 -22.44 -39.64 2.73
N PRO A 329 -22.51 -38.30 2.54
CA PRO A 329 -21.33 -37.47 2.67
C PRO A 329 -20.69 -37.64 4.05
N LYS A 330 -19.37 -37.47 4.12
CA LYS A 330 -18.64 -37.59 5.39
C LYS A 330 -19.05 -36.47 6.35
N ASN A 331 -19.26 -36.82 7.62
CA ASN A 331 -19.53 -35.83 8.68
C ASN A 331 -18.37 -34.85 8.85
N GLU A 332 -18.71 -33.57 8.90
CA GLU A 332 -17.76 -32.48 9.13
C GLU A 332 -17.59 -32.26 10.64
N PRO A 333 -16.35 -32.12 11.15
CA PRO A 333 -16.11 -31.70 12.53
C PRO A 333 -16.47 -30.22 12.72
N GLU A 334 -16.73 -29.80 13.97
CA GLU A 334 -16.90 -28.38 14.28
C GLU A 334 -15.62 -27.62 13.88
N PRO A 335 -15.72 -26.58 13.02
CA PRO A 335 -14.58 -25.78 12.64
C PRO A 335 -14.17 -24.82 13.75
N ASN A 336 -12.87 -24.58 13.87
CA ASN A 336 -12.34 -23.57 14.79
C ASN A 336 -12.84 -22.17 14.37
N SER A 337 -13.56 -21.51 15.27
CA SER A 337 -13.92 -20.09 15.15
C SER A 337 -12.75 -19.21 15.57
N LEU A 338 -12.66 -18.00 15.02
CA LEU A 338 -11.65 -17.04 15.47
C LEU A 338 -11.79 -16.75 16.97
N SER A 339 -10.65 -16.67 17.65
CA SER A 339 -10.61 -16.24 19.04
C SER A 339 -10.94 -14.75 19.16
N GLN A 340 -11.30 -14.30 20.37
CA GLN A 340 -11.52 -12.88 20.64
C GLN A 340 -10.28 -12.05 20.29
N GLU A 341 -9.09 -12.57 20.59
CA GLU A 341 -7.80 -11.95 20.24
C GLU A 341 -7.65 -11.76 18.73
N GLU A 342 -7.87 -12.81 17.94
CA GLU A 342 -7.76 -12.74 16.48
C GLU A 342 -8.78 -11.76 15.88
N LEU A 343 -9.99 -11.69 16.44
CA LEU A 343 -11.02 -10.73 16.04
C LEU A 343 -10.58 -9.29 16.35
N ILE A 344 -9.98 -9.05 17.53
CA ILE A 344 -9.41 -7.75 17.89
C ILE A 344 -8.35 -7.34 16.87
N GLU A 345 -7.40 -8.23 16.59
CA GLU A 345 -6.31 -7.94 15.66
C GLU A 345 -6.81 -7.55 14.28
N LYS A 346 -7.73 -8.34 13.73
CA LYS A 346 -8.26 -8.13 12.38
C LYS A 346 -9.14 -6.88 12.32
N SER A 347 -9.97 -6.64 13.35
CA SER A 347 -10.89 -5.50 13.42
C SER A 347 -10.19 -4.13 13.47
N PHE A 348 -8.93 -4.08 13.93
CA PHE A 348 -8.18 -2.83 14.07
C PHE A 348 -7.50 -2.36 12.78
N SER A 349 -7.46 -3.21 11.75
CA SER A 349 -6.82 -2.92 10.45
C SER A 349 -7.27 -1.61 9.77
N PRO A 350 -8.56 -1.20 9.82
CA PRO A 350 -9.01 0.08 9.27
C PRO A 350 -8.37 1.28 9.98
N VAL A 351 -8.20 1.21 11.31
CA VAL A 351 -7.56 2.25 12.12
C VAL A 351 -6.10 2.38 11.72
N ILE A 352 -5.39 1.27 11.57
CA ILE A 352 -3.99 1.27 11.11
C ILE A 352 -3.85 1.89 9.72
N THR A 353 -4.73 1.51 8.79
CA THR A 353 -4.73 2.06 7.42
C THR A 353 -4.98 3.56 7.43
N SER A 354 -5.94 4.02 8.23
CA SER A 354 -6.26 5.44 8.38
C SER A 354 -5.12 6.24 9.01
N LEU A 355 -4.52 5.73 10.10
CA LEU A 355 -3.40 6.37 10.78
C LEU A 355 -2.21 6.56 9.84
N LYS A 356 -1.86 5.54 9.04
CA LYS A 356 -0.81 5.67 8.03
C LYS A 356 -1.10 6.79 7.03
N ARG A 357 -2.35 6.92 6.57
CA ARG A 357 -2.72 8.01 5.65
C ARG A 357 -2.62 9.37 6.30
N ASP A 358 -3.03 9.51 7.56
CA ASP A 358 -2.93 10.78 8.29
C ASP A 358 -1.46 11.16 8.52
N ILE A 359 -0.60 10.21 8.87
CA ILE A 359 0.85 10.41 8.97
C ILE A 359 1.46 10.80 7.62
N GLU A 360 1.07 10.13 6.53
CA GLU A 360 1.53 10.51 5.19
C GLU A 360 1.05 11.91 4.80
N ALA A 361 -0.17 12.29 5.18
CA ALA A 361 -0.69 13.63 4.95
C ALA A 361 0.12 14.69 5.70
N LEU A 362 0.62 14.40 6.90
CA LEU A 362 1.53 15.29 7.65
C LEU A 362 2.86 15.54 6.94
N LYS A 363 3.30 14.61 6.07
CA LYS A 363 4.56 14.75 5.32
C LYS A 363 4.42 15.57 4.05
N LYS A 364 3.18 15.80 3.58
CA LYS A 364 2.95 16.53 2.34
C LYS A 364 3.16 18.02 2.57
N TYR A 365 4.04 18.59 1.76
CA TYR A 365 4.27 20.03 1.65
C TYR A 365 3.56 20.61 0.46
#